data_AF-A0A8S3I8K9-F1
#
_entry.id   AF-A0A8S3I8K9-F1
#
_cell.length_a   1.000
_cell.length_b   1.000
_cell.length_c   1.000
_cell.angle_alpha   90.00
_cell.angle_beta   90.00
_cell.angle_gamma   90.00
#
_symmetry.space_group_name_H-M   'P 1'
#
loop_
_entity.id
_entity.type
_entity.pdbx_description
1 polymer ?
#
loop_
_entity_poly.entity_id
_entity_poly.type
_entity_poly.pdbx_seq_one_letter_code
_entity_poly.pdbx_strand_id
1 'polypeptide(L)' 'MNNIDRDFIAYPNAGVIWDAEKQIFDSQGQSITSFIHSYIDIGIKYIGGCCHVGPDQIRAIRDIIDRYSS' A
#
# COMPACT_ATOMS: atom_id res chain seq x y z
N MET A 1 -0.49 -6.10 20.76
CA MET A 1 -1.26 -4.84 20.73
C MET A 1 -2.48 -5.04 21.60
N ASN A 2 -2.81 -4.08 22.48
CA ASN A 2 -4.03 -4.14 23.28
C ASN A 2 -5.22 -4.37 22.35
N ASN A 3 -6.11 -5.28 22.72
CA ASN A 3 -7.18 -5.80 21.87
C ASN A 3 -8.21 -4.68 21.56
N ILE A 4 -7.92 -3.86 20.55
CA ILE A 4 -8.87 -2.92 19.97
C ILE A 4 -9.76 -3.77 19.07
N ASP A 5 -10.99 -4.02 19.52
CA ASP A 5 -12.02 -4.71 18.74
C ASP A 5 -12.61 -3.76 17.68
N ARG A 6 -11.77 -3.40 16.70
CA ARG A 6 -12.16 -2.61 15.52
C ARG A 6 -11.35 -3.04 14.31
N ASP A 7 -12.00 -2.94 13.15
CA ASP A 7 -11.34 -3.11 11.88
C ASP A 7 -10.40 -1.92 11.58
N PHE A 8 -9.22 -2.22 11.01
CA PHE A 8 -8.27 -1.20 10.57
C PHE A 8 -8.24 -1.06 9.05
N ILE A 9 -7.90 0.15 8.59
CA ILE A 9 -7.72 0.51 7.18
C ILE A 9 -6.32 1.07 6.96
N ALA A 10 -5.67 0.69 5.85
CA ALA A 10 -4.40 1.25 5.39
C ALA A 10 -4.53 1.73 3.93
N TYR A 11 -4.12 2.97 3.66
CA TYR A 11 -4.15 3.58 2.32
C TYR A 11 -2.93 4.50 2.11
N PRO A 12 -1.70 3.94 2.01
CA PRO A 12 -0.49 4.74 1.89
C PRO A 12 -0.35 5.37 0.48
N ASN A 13 0.61 6.30 0.36
CA ASN A 13 1.02 6.85 -0.93
C ASN A 13 1.78 5.80 -1.76
N ALA A 14 1.92 6.01 -3.08
CA ALA A 14 2.58 5.06 -3.99
C ALA A 14 4.11 4.93 -3.81
N GLY A 15 4.69 5.61 -2.81
CA GLY A 15 6.15 5.60 -2.59
C GLY A 15 6.92 6.50 -3.55
N VAL A 16 6.26 7.47 -4.19
CA VAL A 16 6.98 8.46 -5.01
C VAL A 16 7.58 9.57 -4.15
N ILE A 17 8.73 10.10 -4.57
CA ILE A 17 9.46 11.19 -3.93
C ILE A 17 9.41 12.41 -4.85
N TRP A 18 9.15 13.58 -4.29
CA TRP A 18 9.20 14.83 -5.04
C TRP A 18 10.66 15.24 -5.34
N ASP A 19 11.00 15.39 -6.61
CA ASP A 19 12.25 16.01 -7.07
C ASP A 19 12.00 17.50 -7.34
N ALA A 20 12.56 18.36 -6.49
CA ALA A 20 12.35 19.80 -6.57
C ALA A 20 13.08 20.46 -7.75
N GLU A 21 14.19 19.88 -8.22
CA GLU A 21 14.96 20.43 -9.34
C GLU A 21 14.26 20.14 -10.66
N LYS A 22 13.78 18.91 -10.83
CA LYS A 22 13.07 18.47 -12.04
C LYS A 22 11.56 18.76 -12.00
N GLN A 23 11.02 19.13 -10.83
CA GLN A 23 9.60 19.35 -10.59
C GLN A 23 8.71 18.16 -10.98
N ILE A 24 9.17 16.94 -10.66
CA ILE A 24 8.45 15.69 -10.94
C ILE A 24 8.44 14.78 -9.71
N PHE A 25 7.54 13.79 -9.74
CA PHE A 25 7.55 12.69 -8.78
C PHE A 25 8.39 11.52 -9.33
N ASP A 26 9.45 11.16 -8.60
CA ASP A 26 10.34 10.04 -8.92
C ASP A 26 9.92 8.79 -8.14
N SER A 27 10.03 7.61 -8.77
CA SER A 27 9.63 6.31 -8.23
C SER A 27 10.71 5.64 -7.37
N GLN A 28 11.61 6.40 -6.73
CA GLN A 28 12.71 5.85 -5.91
C GLN A 28 12.29 5.30 -4.54
N GLY A 29 11.08 5.62 -4.06
CA GLY A 29 10.62 5.09 -2.78
C GLY A 29 10.10 3.66 -2.89
N GLN A 30 9.71 3.09 -1.75
CA GLN A 30 9.22 1.72 -1.70
C GLN A 30 7.81 1.62 -2.29
N SER A 31 7.62 0.64 -3.18
CA SER A 31 6.30 0.33 -3.72
C SER A 31 5.32 -0.01 -2.61
N ILE A 32 4.08 0.46 -2.75
CA ILE A 32 2.96 0.09 -1.87
C ILE A 32 2.79 -1.44 -1.75
N THR A 33 3.11 -2.18 -2.80
CA THR A 33 3.00 -3.64 -2.84
C THR A 33 3.93 -4.34 -1.84
N SER A 34 5.03 -3.70 -1.44
CA SER A 34 6.02 -4.26 -0.52
C SER A 34 5.49 -4.47 0.91
N PHE A 35 4.36 -3.86 1.26
CA PHE A 35 3.79 -3.90 2.62
C PHE A 35 2.55 -4.77 2.73
N ILE A 36 2.06 -5.35 1.62
CA ILE A 36 0.75 -6.02 1.62
C ILE A 36 0.75 -7.27 2.51
N HIS A 37 1.82 -8.07 2.50
CA HIS A 37 1.92 -9.23 3.39
C HIS A 37 1.90 -8.81 4.87
N SER A 38 2.68 -7.79 5.25
CA SER A 38 2.71 -7.33 6.64
C SER A 38 1.39 -6.71 7.08
N TYR A 39 0.65 -6.05 6.17
CA TYR A 39 -0.71 -5.58 6.46
C TYR A 39 -1.68 -6.72 6.73
N ILE A 40 -1.59 -7.81 5.97
CA ILE A 40 -2.40 -9.01 6.22
C ILE A 40 -2.00 -9.65 7.56
N ASP A 41 -0.70 -9.80 7.83
CA ASP A 41 -0.17 -10.41 9.06
C ASP A 41 -0.66 -9.71 10.33
N ILE A 42 -0.80 -8.37 10.29
CA ILE A 42 -1.25 -7.57 11.44
C ILE A 42 -2.77 -7.36 11.47
N GLY A 43 -3.52 -7.95 10.54
CA GLY A 43 -4.99 -7.91 10.54
C GLY A 43 -5.61 -6.62 9.98
N ILE A 44 -4.95 -5.92 9.06
CA ILE A 44 -5.60 -4.82 8.31
C ILE A 44 -6.71 -5.41 7.42
N LYS A 45 -7.93 -4.89 7.58
CA LYS A 45 -9.10 -5.40 6.84
C LYS A 45 -9.35 -4.70 5.52
N TYR A 46 -9.06 -3.40 5.46
CA TYR A 46 -9.27 -2.59 4.26
C TYR A 46 -7.92 -2.04 3.79
N ILE A 47 -7.56 -2.33 2.54
CA ILE A 47 -6.30 -1.88 1.93
C ILE A 47 -6.63 -1.10 0.65
N GLY A 48 -6.11 0.11 0.55
CA GLY A 48 -6.25 0.99 -0.62
C GLY A 48 -5.00 1.81 -0.86
N GLY A 49 -5.15 3.00 -1.44
CA GLY A 49 -4.03 3.91 -1.65
C GLY A 49 -4.46 5.38 -1.65
N CYS A 50 -3.49 6.26 -1.39
CA CYS A 50 -3.66 7.71 -1.34
C CYS A 50 -2.98 8.36 -2.56
N CYS A 51 -2.01 9.26 -2.37
CA CYS A 51 -1.39 9.99 -3.45
C CYS A 51 -0.63 9.08 -4.41
N HIS A 52 -0.81 9.31 -5.71
CA HIS A 52 -0.14 8.61 -6.82
C HIS A 52 -0.43 7.11 -6.92
N VAL A 53 -1.42 6.59 -6.18
CA VAL A 53 -1.88 5.21 -6.35
C VAL A 53 -2.97 5.19 -7.42
N GLY A 54 -2.70 4.53 -8.53
CA GLY A 54 -3.63 4.36 -9.64
C GLY A 54 -4.21 2.94 -9.73
N PRO A 55 -5.04 2.69 -10.77
CA PRO A 55 -5.67 1.39 -10.97
C PRO A 55 -4.70 0.22 -11.09
N ASP A 56 -3.50 0.44 -11.66
CA ASP A 56 -2.47 -0.61 -11.79
C ASP A 56 -1.93 -1.06 -10.43
N GLN A 57 -1.67 -0.12 -9.52
CA GLN A 57 -1.24 -0.44 -8.16
C GLN A 57 -2.36 -1.16 -7.40
N ILE A 58 -3.63 -0.74 -7.56
CA ILE A 58 -4.77 -1.42 -6.93
C ILE A 58 -4.90 -2.87 -7.45
N ARG A 59 -4.72 -3.11 -8.75
CA ARG A 59 -4.66 -4.47 -9.31
C ARG A 59 -3.53 -5.30 -8.72
N ALA A 60 -2.33 -4.72 -8.64
CA ALA A 60 -1.18 -5.41 -8.05
C ALA A 60 -1.41 -5.77 -6.56
N ILE A 61 -2.07 -4.89 -5.79
CA ILE A 61 -2.48 -5.18 -4.41
C ILE A 61 -3.45 -6.36 -4.39
N ARG A 62 -4.50 -6.33 -5.21
CA ARG A 62 -5.50 -7.42 -5.31
C ARG A 62 -4.84 -8.76 -5.63
N ASP A 63 -3.97 -8.77 -6.63
CA ASP A 63 -3.22 -9.96 -7.06
C ASP A 63 -2.37 -10.55 -5.94
N ILE A 64 -1.76 -9.71 -5.09
CA ILE A 64 -0.97 -10.19 -3.93
C ILE A 64 -1.90 -10.79 -2.88
N ILE A 65 -3.01 -10.14 -2.54
CA ILE A 65 -3.96 -10.64 -1.55
C ILE A 65 -4.55 -11.98 -2.01
N ASP A 66 -4.87 -12.14 -3.30
CA ASP A 66 -5.39 -13.41 -3.85
C ASP A 66 -4.39 -14.56 -3.75
N ARG A 67 -3.08 -14.27 -3.85
CA ARG A 67 -2.01 -15.27 -3.73
C ARG A 67 -1.58 -15.57 -2.29
N TYR A 68 -1.88 -14.69 -1.34
CA TYR A 68 -1.41 -14.83 0.04
C TYR A 68 -2.04 -16.03 0.77
N SER A 69 -3.21 -16.52 0.32
CA SER A 69 -3.89 -17.69 0.88
C SER A 69 -3.63 -19.01 0.14
N SER A 70 -2.55 -19.07 -0.67
CA SER A 70 -2.08 -20.30 -1.36
C SER A 70 -1.05 -21.06 -0.55
#